data_AF-A0A453RF59-F1
#
_entry.id   AF-A0A453RF59-F1
#
_cell.length_a   1.000
_cell.length_b   1.000
_cell.length_c   1.000
_cell.angle_alpha   90.00
_cell.angle_beta   90.00
_cell.angle_gamma   90.00
#
_symmetry.space_group_name_H-M   'P 1'
#
loop_
_entity.id
_entity.type
_entity.pdbx_description
1 polymer ?
#
loop_
_entity_poly.entity_id
_entity_poly.type
_entity_poly.pdbx_seq_one_letter_code
_entity_poly.pdbx_strand_id
1 'polypeptide(L)'
;MEDIYKNPGPLQFQGPGADLKPISLCVEDRDYMGRIKQLQEYLEKVKNIVKPGCSQDVLKAALSSMAHVTELLTIMSSPSYSGQATI
;
A
#
# COMPACT_ATOMS: atom_id res chain seq x y z
N MET A 1 17.66 37.20 27.05
CA MET A 1 16.88 36.00 27.45
C MET A 1 16.02 35.68 26.25
N GLU A 2 16.31 34.58 25.56
CA GLU A 2 15.66 34.25 24.28
C GLU A 2 14.44 33.39 24.56
N ASP A 3 13.25 33.90 24.22
CA ASP A 3 12.00 33.17 24.36
C ASP A 3 11.96 32.04 23.32
N ILE A 4 12.34 30.83 23.75
CA ILE A 4 12.31 29.64 22.90
C ILE A 4 10.87 29.12 22.86
N TYR A 5 10.20 29.29 21.73
CA TYR A 5 8.95 28.61 21.46
C TYR A 5 9.17 27.10 21.45
N LYS A 6 8.62 26.42 22.45
CA LYS A 6 8.50 24.96 22.46
C LYS A 6 7.08 24.62 22.01
N ASN A 7 6.97 23.95 20.86
CA ASN A 7 5.70 23.42 20.39
C ASN A 7 5.08 22.57 21.51
N PRO A 8 3.94 22.97 22.09
CA PRO A 8 3.23 22.10 23.02
C PRO A 8 2.94 20.80 22.26
N GLY A 9 2.96 19.67 22.95
CA GLY A 9 2.75 18.36 22.30
C GLY A 9 1.50 18.33 21.40
N PRO A 10 1.37 17.30 20.55
CA PRO A 10 0.31 17.22 19.54
C PRO A 10 -1.06 17.62 20.12
N LEU A 11 -1.82 18.45 19.37
CA LEU A 11 -3.08 19.03 19.83
C LEU A 11 -4.02 17.95 20.38
N GLN A 12 -4.13 17.85 21.71
CA GLN A 12 -4.96 16.86 22.37
C GLN A 12 -6.37 17.42 22.47
N PHE A 13 -7.23 17.08 21.51
CA PHE A 13 -8.66 17.34 21.64
C PHE A 13 -9.21 16.46 22.77
N GLN A 14 -9.96 17.04 23.71
CA GLN A 14 -10.65 16.31 24.77
C GLN A 14 -12.17 16.53 24.63
N GLY A 15 -12.94 15.43 24.60
CA GLY A 15 -14.39 15.44 24.40
C GLY A 15 -14.87 14.28 23.51
N PRO A 16 -16.17 14.19 23.19
CA PRO A 16 -16.74 13.08 22.41
C PRO A 16 -16.12 12.90 21.01
N GLY A 17 -15.45 13.93 20.49
CA GLY A 17 -14.74 13.90 19.21
C GLY A 17 -13.22 13.67 19.31
N ALA A 18 -12.68 13.43 20.52
CA ALA A 18 -11.25 13.22 20.74
C ALA A 18 -10.71 12.00 19.98
N ASP A 19 -11.51 10.94 19.88
CA ASP A 19 -11.16 9.71 19.16
C ASP A 19 -11.63 9.72 17.69
N LEU A 20 -12.33 10.77 17.26
CA LEU A 20 -12.78 10.89 15.88
C LEU A 20 -11.61 11.34 15.01
N LYS A 21 -11.02 10.39 14.28
CA LYS A 21 -10.09 10.72 13.21
C LYS A 21 -10.80 11.64 12.19
N PRO A 22 -10.20 12.78 11.81
CA PRO A 22 -10.77 13.64 10.77
C PRO A 22 -10.98 12.80 9.50
N ILE A 23 -12.13 12.98 8.84
CA ILE A 23 -12.55 12.15 7.68
C ILE A 23 -11.45 12.06 6.62
N SER A 24 -10.65 13.13 6.44
CA SER A 24 -9.48 13.17 5.57
C SER A 24 -8.44 12.08 5.81
N LEU A 25 -8.27 11.60 7.06
CA LEU A 25 -7.36 10.50 7.43
C LEU A 25 -8.02 9.11 7.31
N CYS A 26 -9.34 9.06 7.19
CA CYS A 26 -10.10 7.80 7.11
C CYS A 26 -10.39 7.36 5.66
N VAL A 27 -10.08 8.19 4.66
CA VAL A 27 -10.36 7.87 3.25
C VAL A 27 -9.35 6.89 2.69
N GLU A 28 -8.07 6.97 3.10
CA GLU A 28 -7.01 6.10 2.60
C GLU A 28 -7.15 4.64 3.11
N ASP A 29 -7.55 4.46 4.36
CA ASP A 29 -7.72 3.13 4.97
C ASP A 29 -9.01 2.40 4.52
N ARG A 30 -10.03 3.15 4.06
CA ARG A 30 -11.38 2.58 3.85
C ARG A 30 -11.45 1.55 2.73
N ASP A 31 -10.55 1.63 1.75
CA ASP A 31 -10.45 0.67 0.64
C ASP A 31 -9.16 -0.16 0.66
N TYR A 32 -8.27 0.02 1.65
CA TYR A 32 -7.03 -0.75 1.76
C TYR A 32 -7.30 -2.26 1.77
N MET A 33 -8.22 -2.69 2.64
CA MET A 33 -8.62 -4.10 2.72
C MET A 33 -9.36 -4.59 1.46
N GLY A 34 -10.10 -3.71 0.77
CA GLY A 34 -10.77 -4.02 -0.49
C GLY A 34 -9.76 -4.32 -1.60
N ARG A 35 -8.74 -3.47 -1.72
CA ARG A 35 -7.62 -3.63 -2.66
C ARG A 35 -6.80 -4.89 -2.38
N ILE A 36 -6.55 -5.23 -1.11
CA ILE A 36 -5.91 -6.51 -0.74
C ILE A 36 -6.74 -7.71 -1.22
N LYS A 37 -8.05 -7.69 -0.98
CA LYS A 37 -8.94 -8.78 -1.42
C LYS A 37 -8.95 -8.92 -2.95
N GLN A 38 -8.99 -7.81 -3.67
CA GLN A 38 -8.97 -7.82 -5.14
C GLN A 38 -7.64 -8.37 -5.67
N LEU A 39 -6.50 -8.02 -5.06
CA LEU A 39 -5.20 -8.59 -5.40
C LEU A 39 -5.18 -10.11 -5.19
N GLN A 40 -5.70 -10.59 -4.06
CA GLN A 40 -5.82 -12.03 -3.78
C GLN A 40 -6.69 -12.75 -4.83
N GLU A 41 -7.79 -12.13 -5.27
CA GLU A 41 -8.65 -12.69 -6.31
C GLU A 41 -7.90 -12.84 -7.66
N TYR A 42 -7.09 -11.86 -8.05
CA TYR A 42 -6.26 -11.97 -9.25
C TYR A 42 -5.22 -13.10 -9.15
N LEU A 43 -4.59 -13.28 -8.00
CA LEU A 43 -3.64 -14.38 -7.79
C LEU A 43 -4.31 -15.75 -7.93
N GLU A 44 -5.52 -15.91 -7.37
CA GLU A 44 -6.29 -17.15 -7.56
C GLU A 44 -6.75 -17.35 -9.02
N LYS A 45 -7.06 -16.29 -9.76
CA LYS A 45 -7.32 -16.38 -11.22
C LYS A 45 -6.08 -16.88 -11.97
N VAL A 46 -4.90 -16.32 -11.71
CA VAL A 46 -3.64 -16.76 -12.34
C VAL A 46 -3.39 -18.23 -12.03
N LYS A 47 -3.48 -18.64 -10.77
CA LYS A 47 -3.34 -20.04 -10.33
C LYS A 47 -4.32 -20.98 -11.03
N ASN A 48 -5.56 -20.53 -11.27
CA ASN A 48 -6.56 -21.32 -11.98
C ASN A 48 -6.25 -21.49 -13.47
N ILE A 49 -5.57 -20.52 -14.09
CA ILE A 49 -5.13 -20.56 -15.49
C ILE A 49 -3.92 -21.50 -15.63
N VAL A 50 -2.96 -21.47 -14.70
CA VAL A 50 -1.74 -22.29 -14.73
C VAL A 50 -1.90 -23.68 -14.09
N LYS A 51 -3.06 -24.32 -14.26
CA LYS A 51 -3.29 -25.69 -13.78
C LYS A 51 -2.44 -26.71 -14.55
N PRO A 52 -2.15 -27.88 -13.95
CA PRO A 52 -1.53 -28.98 -14.68
C PRO A 52 -2.32 -29.28 -15.96
N GLY A 53 -1.63 -29.29 -17.10
CA GLY A 53 -2.26 -29.43 -18.42
C GLY A 53 -2.45 -28.12 -19.20
N CYS A 54 -2.08 -26.95 -18.65
CA CYS A 54 -2.00 -25.71 -19.43
C CYS A 54 -0.89 -25.75 -20.49
N SER A 55 -0.98 -24.89 -21.50
CA SER A 55 0.04 -24.80 -22.55
C SER A 55 1.35 -24.22 -22.02
N GLN A 56 2.47 -24.63 -22.63
CA GLN A 56 3.80 -24.14 -22.26
C GLN A 56 3.94 -22.63 -22.41
N ASP A 57 3.32 -22.04 -23.44
CA ASP A 57 3.36 -20.59 -23.66
C ASP A 57 2.64 -19.82 -22.56
N VAL A 58 1.50 -20.32 -22.08
CA VAL A 58 0.74 -19.71 -20.98
C VAL A 58 1.54 -19.80 -19.67
N LEU A 59 2.16 -20.94 -19.39
CA LEU A 59 3.01 -21.12 -18.21
C LEU A 59 4.21 -20.17 -18.24
N LYS A 60 4.90 -20.06 -19.39
CA LYS A 60 6.05 -19.18 -19.58
C LYS A 60 5.67 -17.71 -19.43
N ALA A 61 4.55 -17.29 -20.03
CA ALA A 61 4.05 -15.93 -19.91
C ALA A 61 3.70 -15.59 -18.45
N ALA A 62 2.95 -16.47 -17.77
CA ALA A 62 2.58 -16.27 -16.37
C ALA A 62 3.81 -16.15 -15.45
N LEU A 63 4.81 -17.02 -15.61
CA LEU A 63 6.05 -16.95 -14.83
C LEU A 63 6.79 -15.62 -15.06
N SER A 64 6.96 -15.21 -16.32
CA SER A 64 7.64 -13.95 -16.66
C SER A 64 6.90 -12.74 -16.10
N SER A 65 5.57 -12.69 -16.22
CA SER A 65 4.77 -11.57 -15.72
C SER A 65 4.81 -11.48 -14.19
N MET A 66 4.70 -12.61 -13.49
CA MET A 66 4.73 -12.63 -12.02
C MET A 66 6.11 -12.26 -11.45
N ALA A 67 7.19 -12.67 -12.12
CA ALA A 67 8.54 -12.24 -11.78
C ALA A 67 8.68 -10.71 -11.89
N HIS A 68 8.21 -10.13 -12.99
CA HIS A 68 8.26 -8.68 -13.21
C HIS A 68 7.44 -7.89 -12.18
N VAL A 69 6.23 -8.34 -11.84
CA VAL A 69 5.40 -7.71 -10.79
C VAL A 69 6.14 -7.72 -9.45
N THR A 70 6.80 -8.83 -9.10
CA THR A 70 7.53 -8.96 -7.84
C THR A 70 8.74 -8.03 -7.79
N GLU A 71 9.49 -7.93 -8.89
CA GLU A 71 10.63 -7.01 -9.02
C GLU A 71 10.19 -5.54 -8.86
N LEU A 72 9.15 -5.12 -9.58
CA LEU A 72 8.61 -3.77 -9.51
C LEU A 72 8.18 -3.42 -8.07
N LEU A 73 7.42 -4.29 -7.41
CA LEU A 73 6.98 -4.07 -6.04
C LEU A 73 8.16 -4.04 -5.06
N THR A 74 9.20 -4.82 -5.30
CA THR A 74 10.44 -4.79 -4.50
C THR A 74 11.13 -3.43 -4.61
N ILE A 75 11.28 -2.90 -5.83
CA ILE A 75 11.84 -1.56 -6.07
C ILE A 75 11.00 -0.49 -5.34
N MET A 76 9.68 -0.56 -5.44
CA MET A 76 8.78 0.40 -4.78
C MET A 76 8.80 0.29 -3.24
N SER A 77 9.00 -0.90 -2.70
CA SER A 77 9.12 -1.12 -1.25
C SER A 77 10.47 -0.68 -0.68
N SER A 78 11.44 -0.35 -1.54
CA SER A 78 12.74 0.15 -1.13
C SER A 78 12.61 1.57 -0.55
N PRO A 79 13.26 1.88 0.58
CA PRO A 79 13.09 3.15 1.32
C PRO A 79 13.55 4.42 0.58
N SER A 80 13.98 4.33 -0.68
CA SER A 80 14.54 5.43 -1.47
C SER A 80 13.49 6.20 -2.31
N TYR A 81 12.21 5.83 -2.27
CA TYR A 81 11.12 6.53 -2.95
C TYR A 81 10.22 7.30 -1.97
N SER A 82 10.80 7.94 -0.95
CA SER A 82 10.15 9.03 -0.22
C SER A 82 10.74 10.34 -0.74
N GLY A 83 9.97 11.01 -1.58
CA GLY A 83 10.41 12.17 -2.34
C GLY A 83 10.99 13.29 -1.47
N GLN A 84 12.00 13.93 -2.05
CA GLN A 84 12.39 15.30 -1.75
C GLN A 84 11.15 16.18 -1.65
N ALA A 85 10.76 16.56 -0.44
CA ALA A 85 9.98 17.77 -0.21
C ALA A 85 10.99 18.92 -0.18
N THR A 86 11.29 19.49 -1.34
CA THR A 86 11.93 20.79 -1.43
C THR A 86 10.90 21.84 -1.00
N ILE A 87 11.13 22.44 0.17
CA ILE A 87 10.63 23.77 0.52
C ILE A 87 11.85 24.65 0.74
#